data_AF-A0A941X0U3-F1
#
_entry.id   AF-A0A941X0U3-F1
#
_cell.length_a   1.000
_cell.length_b   1.000
_cell.length_c   1.000
_cell.angle_alpha   90.00
_cell.angle_beta   90.00
_cell.angle_gamma   90.00
#
_symmetry.space_group_name_H-M   'P 1'
#
loop_
_entity.id
_entity.type
_entity.pdbx_description
1 polymer ?
#
loop_
_entity_poly.entity_id
_entity_poly.type
_entity_poly.pdbx_seq_one_letter_code
_entity_poly.pdbx_strand_id
1 'polypeptide(L)'
;MSKVNYAAIDIGSNAVRLLIKSINPETAEQLFTKELLLRVPLRLGEEVFTQGEIPASKAKKLLRLMKAYRQLMKIYEVDAYRACATSAMRDAANGKEVIETITRKSGIRIDIINGEEEARLVYDNHIEYLADKNADYIYVDVGGGSTEISLIHQGTLRSSHSYNIGTVRLLKGKVVPSVYNRLKRDLNKLREQYPVITIIGSGGNINKLFRLAKLPAKNKMTLPVEKLVQLNNTLKNYSLEERARLYNLKPDRADVITNAADIFLLVAEHTQAKHIVVPTIGLVDGIIDSLYLQHHKTPEEQIPLPIY
;
A
#
# COMPACT_ATOMS: atom_id res chain seq x y z
N MET A 1 -12.00 27.05 -13.21
CA MET A 1 -10.53 26.80 -13.05
C MET A 1 -10.17 25.67 -14.02
N SER A 2 -9.01 25.71 -14.68
CA SER A 2 -8.62 24.63 -15.61
C SER A 2 -8.44 23.30 -14.88
N LYS A 3 -8.66 22.19 -15.59
CA LYS A 3 -8.38 20.83 -15.13
C LYS A 3 -6.94 20.74 -14.61
N VAL A 4 -6.75 20.23 -13.39
CA VAL A 4 -5.42 20.06 -12.76
C VAL A 4 -5.11 18.56 -12.69
N ASN A 5 -3.89 18.18 -13.05
CA ASN A 5 -3.45 16.78 -13.07
C ASN A 5 -2.36 16.53 -12.02
N TYR A 6 -2.61 15.56 -11.15
CA TYR A 6 -1.66 15.11 -10.13
C TYR A 6 -1.13 13.72 -10.45
N ALA A 7 0.14 13.46 -10.13
CA ALA A 7 0.73 12.14 -10.27
C ALA A 7 1.35 11.60 -8.97
N ALA A 8 1.13 10.31 -8.72
CA ALA A 8 1.74 9.58 -7.62
C ALA A 8 2.55 8.42 -8.16
N ILE A 9 3.80 8.30 -7.69
CA ILE A 9 4.67 7.17 -7.98
C ILE A 9 4.96 6.42 -6.68
N ASP A 10 4.70 5.12 -6.68
CA ASP A 10 5.00 4.20 -5.58
C ASP A 10 6.04 3.18 -6.06
N ILE A 11 7.24 3.24 -5.49
CA ILE A 11 8.35 2.31 -5.74
C ILE A 11 8.36 1.25 -4.63
N GLY A 12 7.44 0.29 -4.76
CA GLY A 12 7.29 -0.81 -3.82
C GLY A 12 8.21 -2.01 -4.09
N SER A 13 8.29 -2.91 -3.11
CA SER A 13 9.16 -4.10 -3.19
C SER A 13 8.76 -5.11 -4.26
N ASN A 14 7.47 -5.24 -4.58
CA ASN A 14 6.98 -6.17 -5.61
C ASN A 14 6.83 -5.47 -6.98
N ALA A 15 6.27 -4.26 -6.99
CA ALA A 15 5.99 -3.54 -8.21
C ALA A 15 6.10 -2.03 -8.00
N VAL A 16 6.36 -1.33 -9.09
CA VAL A 16 6.36 0.13 -9.17
C VAL A 16 5.07 0.58 -9.86
N ARG A 17 4.45 1.64 -9.36
CA ARG A 17 3.17 2.17 -9.85
C ARG A 17 3.31 3.64 -10.24
N LEU A 18 2.56 4.04 -11.26
CA LEU A 18 2.24 5.42 -11.59
C LEU A 18 0.72 5.55 -11.63
N LEU A 19 0.18 6.45 -10.81
CA LEU A 19 -1.20 6.90 -10.87
C LEU A 19 -1.21 8.34 -11.33
N ILE A 20 -2.07 8.67 -12.30
CA ILE A 20 -2.39 10.05 -12.67
C ILE A 20 -3.88 10.23 -12.48
N LYS A 21 -4.24 11.25 -11.70
CA LYS A 21 -5.63 11.68 -11.49
C LYS A 21 -5.76 13.13 -11.91
N SER A 22 -6.90 13.45 -12.50
CA SER A 22 -7.29 14.81 -12.81
C SER A 22 -8.38 15.30 -11.88
N ILE A 23 -8.40 16.60 -11.64
CA ILE A 23 -9.42 17.28 -10.84
C ILE A 23 -10.12 18.27 -11.74
N ASN A 24 -11.46 18.19 -11.79
CA ASN A 24 -12.28 19.22 -12.38
C ASN A 24 -12.98 20.02 -11.27
N PRO A 25 -12.52 21.24 -10.95
CA PRO A 25 -13.06 22.04 -9.87
C PRO A 25 -14.51 22.50 -10.09
N GLU A 26 -15.05 22.36 -11.31
CA GLU A 26 -16.43 22.76 -11.64
C GLU A 26 -17.47 21.66 -11.36
N THR A 27 -17.04 20.41 -11.14
CA THR A 27 -17.93 19.28 -10.86
C THR A 27 -17.72 18.78 -9.44
N ALA A 28 -18.55 19.25 -8.50
CA ALA A 28 -18.50 18.87 -7.08
C ALA A 28 -18.74 17.37 -6.82
N GLU A 29 -19.39 16.64 -7.75
CA GLU A 29 -19.79 15.24 -7.55
C GLU A 29 -18.68 14.20 -7.84
N GLN A 30 -17.61 14.57 -8.56
CA GLN A 30 -16.45 13.70 -8.80
C GLN A 30 -15.16 14.51 -8.80
N LEU A 31 -14.65 14.79 -7.59
CA LEU A 31 -13.44 15.58 -7.39
C LEU A 31 -12.21 15.01 -8.13
N PHE A 32 -12.12 13.68 -8.30
CA PHE A 32 -10.97 13.04 -8.96
C PHE A 32 -11.40 12.07 -10.07
N THR A 33 -10.87 12.27 -11.28
CA THR A 33 -10.96 11.32 -12.40
C THR A 33 -9.62 10.59 -12.58
N LYS A 34 -9.65 9.26 -12.62
CA LYS A 34 -8.43 8.45 -12.84
C LYS A 34 -8.10 8.39 -14.34
N GLU A 35 -7.06 9.09 -14.74
CA GLU A 35 -6.57 9.17 -16.12
C GLU A 35 -5.68 7.98 -16.49
N LEU A 36 -4.78 7.60 -15.58
CA LEU A 36 -3.82 6.52 -15.82
C LEU A 36 -3.51 5.76 -14.54
N LEU A 37 -3.47 4.43 -14.61
CA LEU A 37 -2.85 3.59 -13.57
C LEU A 37 -1.99 2.52 -14.23
N LEU A 38 -0.67 2.70 -14.15
CA LEU A 38 0.31 1.77 -14.68
C LEU A 38 1.03 1.05 -13.53
N ARG A 39 1.13 -0.28 -13.63
CA ARG A 39 1.87 -1.12 -12.67
C ARG A 39 2.89 -1.99 -13.38
N VAL A 40 4.15 -1.86 -13.00
CA VAL A 40 5.28 -2.62 -13.55
C VAL A 40 5.92 -3.49 -12.46
N PRO A 41 5.93 -4.83 -12.60
CA PRO A 41 6.51 -5.72 -11.59
C PRO A 41 8.04 -5.78 -11.72
N LEU A 42 8.75 -4.88 -11.04
CA LEU A 42 10.22 -4.90 -10.99
C LEU A 42 10.78 -5.81 -9.90
N ARG A 43 9.97 -6.15 -8.89
CA ARG A 43 10.32 -7.08 -7.81
C ARG A 43 11.66 -6.73 -7.14
N LEU A 44 11.84 -5.47 -6.78
CA LEU A 44 13.08 -4.97 -6.17
C LEU A 44 13.41 -5.71 -4.85
N GLY A 45 12.39 -6.15 -4.12
CA GLY A 45 12.57 -6.85 -2.84
C GLY A 45 13.18 -8.24 -2.97
N GLU A 46 13.10 -8.90 -4.13
CA GLU A 46 13.61 -10.27 -4.25
C GLU A 46 15.12 -10.36 -4.00
N GLU A 47 15.86 -9.45 -4.61
CA GLU A 47 17.30 -9.38 -4.46
C GLU A 47 17.70 -8.61 -3.20
N VAL A 48 17.01 -7.52 -2.84
CA VAL A 48 17.35 -6.77 -1.62
C VAL A 48 17.21 -7.65 -0.37
N PHE A 49 16.13 -8.42 -0.23
CA PHE A 49 15.92 -9.21 0.99
C PHE A 49 16.85 -10.44 1.07
N THR A 50 17.54 -10.78 -0.02
CA THR A 50 18.47 -11.91 -0.07
C THR A 50 19.93 -11.47 -0.05
N GLN A 51 20.27 -10.40 -0.79
CA GLN A 51 21.63 -9.92 -1.03
C GLN A 51 21.94 -8.59 -0.34
N GLY A 52 20.93 -7.86 0.15
CA GLY A 52 21.09 -6.59 0.87
C GLY A 52 21.20 -5.34 -0.01
N GLU A 53 21.22 -5.50 -1.34
CA GLU A 53 21.44 -4.40 -2.29
C GLU A 53 20.52 -4.49 -3.51
N ILE A 54 20.30 -3.36 -4.17
CA ILE A 54 19.62 -3.29 -5.47
C ILE A 54 20.65 -3.64 -6.56
N PRO A 55 20.43 -4.72 -7.34
CA PRO A 55 21.35 -5.07 -8.42
C PRO A 55 21.39 -4.02 -9.53
N ALA A 56 22.54 -3.83 -10.17
CA ALA A 56 22.71 -2.89 -11.28
C ALA A 56 21.68 -3.11 -12.42
N SER A 57 21.30 -4.37 -12.68
CA SER A 57 20.28 -4.72 -13.67
C SER A 57 18.88 -4.19 -13.29
N LYS A 58 18.50 -4.25 -12.01
CA LYS A 58 17.24 -3.71 -11.48
C LYS A 58 17.28 -2.18 -11.43
N ALA A 59 18.39 -1.58 -10.99
CA ALA A 59 18.59 -0.14 -11.03
C ALA A 59 18.46 0.43 -12.45
N LYS A 60 19.03 -0.25 -13.46
CA LYS A 60 18.88 0.12 -14.88
C LYS A 60 17.44 0.03 -15.37
N LYS A 61 16.70 -1.02 -14.97
CA LYS A 61 15.26 -1.15 -15.29
C LYS A 61 14.42 -0.06 -14.61
N LEU A 62 14.69 0.24 -13.34
CA LEU A 62 14.02 1.30 -12.60
C LEU A 62 14.28 2.68 -13.22
N LEU A 63 15.53 2.98 -13.60
CA LEU A 63 15.86 4.21 -14.32
C LEU A 63 15.09 4.35 -15.64
N ARG A 64 15.03 3.28 -16.44
CA ARG A 64 14.25 3.28 -17.70
C ARG A 64 12.77 3.54 -17.42
N LEU A 65 12.23 2.91 -16.38
CA LEU A 65 10.84 3.09 -15.97
C LEU A 65 10.57 4.53 -15.52
N MET A 66 11.44 5.13 -14.70
CA MET A 66 11.30 6.53 -14.28
C MET A 66 11.38 7.50 -15.46
N LYS A 67 12.25 7.24 -16.45
CA LYS A 67 12.24 8.02 -17.71
C LYS A 67 10.91 7.90 -18.46
N ALA A 68 10.34 6.70 -18.56
CA ALA A 68 9.03 6.50 -19.18
C ALA A 68 7.93 7.23 -18.40
N TYR A 69 7.93 7.15 -17.07
CA TYR A 69 6.98 7.86 -16.22
C TYR A 69 7.10 9.38 -16.38
N ARG A 70 8.33 9.91 -16.51
CA ARG A 70 8.55 11.34 -16.80
C ARG A 70 7.89 11.75 -18.12
N GLN A 71 7.96 10.93 -19.17
CA GLN A 71 7.30 11.24 -20.44
C GLN A 71 5.78 11.14 -20.32
N LEU A 72 5.25 10.12 -19.62
CA LEU A 72 3.81 10.01 -19.36
C LEU A 72 3.30 11.22 -18.59
N MET A 73 3.98 11.65 -17.53
CA MET A 73 3.59 12.86 -16.80
C MET A 73 3.61 14.13 -17.68
N LYS A 74 4.50 14.22 -18.67
CA LYS A 74 4.47 15.33 -19.66
C LYS A 74 3.28 15.25 -20.60
N ILE A 75 2.97 14.06 -21.13
CA ILE A 75 1.85 13.82 -22.05
C ILE A 75 0.52 14.17 -21.39
N TYR A 76 0.36 13.79 -20.12
CA TYR A 76 -0.84 14.09 -19.34
C TYR A 76 -0.78 15.46 -18.66
N GLU A 77 0.22 16.31 -18.99
CA GLU A 77 0.32 17.67 -18.46
C GLU A 77 0.18 17.72 -16.93
N VAL A 78 0.92 16.86 -16.22
CA VAL A 78 0.89 16.77 -14.76
C VAL A 78 1.49 18.03 -14.15
N ASP A 79 0.68 18.74 -13.36
CA ASP A 79 1.05 19.97 -12.65
C ASP A 79 1.96 19.70 -11.45
N ALA A 80 1.61 18.67 -10.66
CA ALA A 80 2.34 18.30 -9.46
C ALA A 80 2.43 16.78 -9.29
N TYR A 81 3.56 16.33 -8.76
CA TYR A 81 3.78 14.91 -8.51
C TYR A 81 4.54 14.67 -7.21
N ARG A 82 4.41 13.45 -6.69
CA ARG A 82 5.25 12.94 -5.61
C ARG A 82 5.58 11.47 -5.85
N ALA A 83 6.85 11.12 -5.66
CA ALA A 83 7.34 9.76 -5.83
C ALA A 83 7.94 9.26 -4.51
N CYS A 84 7.39 8.15 -4.01
CA CYS A 84 7.82 7.54 -2.76
C CYS A 84 8.43 6.17 -3.01
N ALA A 85 9.50 5.85 -2.28
CA ALA A 85 10.10 4.52 -2.26
C ALA A 85 10.00 3.91 -0.85
N THR A 86 9.60 2.64 -0.78
CA THR A 86 9.25 1.98 0.49
C THR A 86 10.28 0.90 0.86
N SER A 87 9.85 -0.17 1.56
CA SER A 87 10.73 -1.16 2.22
C SER A 87 11.91 -1.64 1.39
N ALA A 88 11.75 -1.94 0.09
CA ALA A 88 12.89 -2.47 -0.68
C ALA A 88 14.01 -1.44 -0.89
N MET A 89 13.68 -0.16 -1.14
CA MET A 89 14.72 0.87 -1.31
C MET A 89 15.26 1.34 0.03
N ARG A 90 14.42 1.37 1.06
CA ARG A 90 14.80 1.73 2.43
C ARG A 90 15.79 0.74 3.04
N ASP A 91 15.62 -0.54 2.77
CA ASP A 91 16.42 -1.62 3.37
C ASP A 91 17.70 -1.93 2.56
N ALA A 92 17.81 -1.44 1.33
CA ALA A 92 18.97 -1.68 0.48
C ALA A 92 20.16 -0.79 0.89
N ALA A 93 21.34 -1.38 1.07
CA ALA A 93 22.55 -0.64 1.46
C ALA A 93 22.92 0.45 0.44
N ASN A 94 22.70 0.19 -0.85
CA ASN A 94 22.91 1.14 -1.95
C ASN A 94 21.63 1.91 -2.37
N GLY A 95 20.55 1.85 -1.59
CA GLY A 95 19.25 2.42 -1.97
C GLY A 95 19.30 3.93 -2.24
N LYS A 96 20.03 4.68 -1.41
CA LYS A 96 20.20 6.14 -1.56
C LYS A 96 20.98 6.50 -2.82
N GLU A 97 22.10 5.84 -3.07
CA GLU A 97 22.94 6.05 -4.26
C GLU A 97 22.17 5.79 -5.57
N VAL A 98 21.37 4.71 -5.58
CA VAL A 98 20.52 4.36 -6.72
C VAL A 98 19.48 5.47 -6.97
N ILE A 99 18.85 6.00 -5.91
CA ILE A 99 17.88 7.10 -6.03
C ILE A 99 18.52 8.38 -6.54
N GLU A 100 19.68 8.76 -6.03
CA GLU A 100 20.40 9.96 -6.48
C GLU A 100 20.72 9.89 -7.98
N THR A 101 21.22 8.73 -8.43
CA THR A 101 21.50 8.47 -9.83
C THR A 101 20.24 8.54 -10.70
N ILE A 102 19.14 7.96 -10.23
CA ILE A 102 17.86 7.97 -10.93
C ILE A 102 17.28 9.38 -11.01
N THR A 103 17.32 10.12 -9.91
CA THR A 103 16.85 11.50 -9.82
C THR A 103 17.58 12.37 -10.83
N ARG A 104 18.92 12.34 -10.82
CA ARG A 104 19.75 13.09 -11.76
C ARG A 104 19.45 12.78 -13.23
N LYS A 105 19.20 11.50 -13.55
CA LYS A 105 19.05 11.03 -14.95
C LYS A 105 17.62 11.05 -15.49
N SER A 106 16.60 11.04 -14.62
CA SER A 106 15.18 11.05 -15.01
C SER A 106 14.49 12.37 -14.70
N GLY A 107 15.10 13.20 -13.85
CA GLY A 107 14.53 14.41 -13.29
C GLY A 107 13.44 14.13 -12.26
N ILE A 108 13.08 12.88 -11.93
CA ILE A 108 12.07 12.53 -10.92
C ILE A 108 12.75 12.48 -9.56
N ARG A 109 12.41 13.42 -8.67
CA ARG A 109 12.79 13.33 -7.26
C ARG A 109 12.01 12.20 -6.60
N ILE A 110 12.72 11.36 -5.85
CA ILE A 110 12.15 10.21 -5.13
C ILE A 110 12.52 10.36 -3.67
N ASP A 111 11.51 10.32 -2.79
CA ASP A 111 11.72 10.34 -1.34
C ASP A 111 11.60 8.91 -0.79
N ILE A 112 12.56 8.47 0.02
CA ILE A 112 12.43 7.22 0.79
C ILE A 112 11.57 7.52 2.01
N ILE A 113 10.42 6.87 2.13
CA ILE A 113 9.52 7.05 3.26
C ILE A 113 9.67 5.91 4.28
N ASN A 114 9.49 6.23 5.55
CA ASN A 114 9.38 5.23 6.60
C ASN A 114 7.95 4.65 6.65
N GLY A 115 7.74 3.59 7.42
CA GLY A 115 6.42 2.95 7.49
C GLY A 115 5.33 3.81 8.15
N GLU A 116 5.71 4.74 9.03
CA GLU A 116 4.76 5.67 9.67
C GLU A 116 4.23 6.70 8.67
N GLU A 117 5.12 7.26 7.84
CA GLU A 117 4.75 8.18 6.76
C GLU A 117 3.94 7.46 5.68
N GLU A 118 4.30 6.23 5.33
CA GLU A 118 3.50 5.37 4.42
C GLU A 118 2.09 5.17 4.97
N ALA A 119 1.98 4.80 6.25
CA ALA A 119 0.69 4.63 6.92
C ALA A 119 -0.11 5.93 7.00
N ARG A 120 0.54 7.06 7.30
CA ARG A 120 -0.12 8.37 7.37
C ARG A 120 -0.68 8.81 6.03
N LEU A 121 0.11 8.73 4.97
CA LEU A 121 -0.32 9.07 3.61
C LEU A 121 -1.56 8.28 3.20
N VAL A 122 -1.59 7.02 3.60
CA VAL A 122 -2.70 6.14 3.32
C VAL A 122 -3.89 6.49 4.22
N TYR A 123 -3.68 6.67 5.52
CA TYR A 123 -4.71 7.00 6.52
C TYR A 123 -5.42 8.34 6.30
N ASP A 124 -4.70 9.41 5.95
CA ASP A 124 -5.28 10.76 5.80
C ASP A 124 -6.40 10.77 4.74
N ASN A 125 -6.38 9.83 3.79
CA ASN A 125 -7.43 9.63 2.78
C ASN A 125 -8.63 8.80 3.26
N HIS A 126 -8.56 8.21 4.46
CA HIS A 126 -9.46 7.16 4.91
C HIS A 126 -10.41 7.58 6.01
N ILE A 127 -10.15 8.71 6.70
CA ILE A 127 -11.05 9.22 7.75
C ILE A 127 -12.48 9.35 7.23
N GLU A 128 -12.66 9.78 5.98
CA GLU A 128 -13.97 9.95 5.35
C GLU A 128 -14.70 8.62 5.08
N TYR A 129 -13.97 7.52 4.93
CA TYR A 129 -14.53 6.18 4.72
C TYR A 129 -14.78 5.41 6.02
N LEU A 130 -14.38 5.96 7.17
CA LEU A 130 -14.73 5.37 8.46
C LEU A 130 -16.22 5.52 8.69
N ALA A 131 -16.94 4.40 8.63
CA ALA A 131 -18.39 4.36 8.81
C ALA A 131 -18.83 4.86 10.19
N ASP A 132 -17.98 4.71 11.21
CA ASP A 132 -18.20 5.21 12.56
C ASP A 132 -16.90 5.77 13.14
N LYS A 133 -16.83 7.10 13.31
CA LYS A 133 -15.64 7.75 13.88
C LYS A 133 -15.38 7.38 15.35
N ASN A 134 -16.36 6.81 16.04
CA ASN A 134 -16.23 6.38 17.43
C ASN A 134 -15.75 4.92 17.56
N ALA A 135 -15.68 4.17 16.46
CA ALA A 135 -15.18 2.81 16.47
C ALA A 135 -13.64 2.76 16.44
N ASP A 136 -13.10 1.65 16.95
CA ASP A 136 -11.67 1.35 16.91
C ASP A 136 -11.32 0.60 15.64
N TYR A 137 -10.29 1.09 14.94
CA TYR A 137 -9.80 0.46 13.72
C TYR A 137 -8.33 0.12 13.82
N ILE A 138 -7.95 -0.98 13.20
CA ILE A 138 -6.56 -1.18 12.78
C ILE A 138 -6.47 -1.17 11.27
N TYR A 139 -5.66 -0.25 10.78
CA TYR A 139 -5.24 -0.22 9.40
C TYR A 139 -4.14 -1.24 9.18
N VAL A 140 -4.29 -2.06 8.15
CA VAL A 140 -3.36 -3.14 7.81
C VAL A 140 -3.00 -3.03 6.33
N ASP A 141 -1.80 -2.55 6.03
CA ASP A 141 -1.25 -2.60 4.67
C ASP A 141 -0.24 -3.75 4.56
N VAL A 142 -0.49 -4.66 3.62
CA VAL A 142 0.38 -5.81 3.38
C VAL A 142 1.13 -5.61 2.06
N GLY A 143 2.36 -5.13 2.21
CA GLY A 143 3.29 -4.87 1.13
C GLY A 143 4.07 -6.09 0.63
N GLY A 144 5.04 -5.81 -0.23
CA GLY A 144 6.02 -6.81 -0.67
C GLY A 144 7.10 -7.07 0.38
N GLY A 145 7.55 -6.02 1.06
CA GLY A 145 8.67 -6.07 2.01
C GLY A 145 8.28 -6.02 3.49
N SER A 146 7.21 -5.29 3.81
CA SER A 146 6.73 -5.05 5.17
C SER A 146 5.21 -5.13 5.23
N THR A 147 4.71 -5.10 6.47
CA THR A 147 3.31 -4.94 6.81
C THR A 147 3.22 -3.83 7.84
N GLU A 148 2.40 -2.83 7.56
CA GLU A 148 2.15 -1.68 8.41
C GLU A 148 0.85 -1.89 9.17
N ILE A 149 0.89 -1.76 10.50
CA ILE A 149 -0.27 -1.83 11.39
C ILE A 149 -0.42 -0.48 12.08
N SER A 150 -1.56 0.17 11.88
CA SER A 150 -1.83 1.48 12.49
C SER A 150 -3.14 1.49 13.25
N LEU A 151 -3.10 1.88 14.52
CA LEU A 151 -4.29 2.01 15.37
C LEU A 151 -4.93 3.37 15.15
N ILE A 152 -6.23 3.35 14.89
CA ILE A 152 -7.07 4.53 14.79
C ILE A 152 -8.13 4.41 15.89
N HIS A 153 -8.14 5.39 16.80
CA HIS A 153 -9.10 5.48 17.89
C HIS A 153 -9.75 6.86 17.85
N GLN A 154 -11.09 6.91 17.91
CA GLN A 154 -11.85 8.17 17.85
C GLN A 154 -11.48 9.01 16.63
N GLY A 155 -11.31 8.36 15.48
CA GLY A 155 -10.95 9.03 14.23
C GLY A 155 -9.56 9.68 14.22
N THR A 156 -8.65 9.29 15.12
CA THR A 156 -7.27 9.79 15.17
C THR A 156 -6.26 8.64 15.13
N LEU A 157 -5.18 8.81 14.37
CA LEU A 157 -4.05 7.89 14.33
C LEU A 157 -3.32 7.94 15.68
N ARG A 158 -3.36 6.84 16.45
CA ARG A 158 -2.74 6.76 17.80
C ARG A 158 -1.37 6.13 17.79
N SER A 159 -1.17 5.13 16.95
CA SER A 159 0.13 4.47 16.81
C SER A 159 0.27 3.85 15.43
N SER A 160 1.50 3.76 14.94
CA SER A 160 1.83 3.09 13.69
C SER A 160 3.10 2.27 13.84
N HIS A 161 3.07 1.03 13.40
CA HIS A 161 4.20 0.11 13.48
C HIS A 161 4.39 -0.63 12.15
N SER A 162 5.62 -0.58 11.65
CA SER A 162 6.06 -1.36 10.49
C SER A 162 6.74 -2.66 10.95
N TYR A 163 6.30 -3.77 10.41
CA TYR A 163 6.88 -5.09 10.62
C TYR A 163 7.54 -5.55 9.33
N ASN A 164 8.78 -6.04 9.40
CA ASN A 164 9.48 -6.64 8.25
C ASN A 164 8.92 -8.04 7.93
N ILE A 165 7.61 -8.09 7.68
CA ILE A 165 6.83 -9.24 7.23
C ILE A 165 6.10 -8.76 5.98
N GLY A 166 6.53 -9.20 4.80
CA GLY A 166 5.90 -8.80 3.55
C GLY A 166 5.82 -10.00 2.62
N THR A 167 4.95 -9.93 1.62
CA THR A 167 4.66 -11.10 0.78
C THR A 167 5.86 -11.64 0.00
N VAL A 168 6.73 -10.75 -0.53
CA VAL A 168 7.97 -11.11 -1.21
C VAL A 168 9.03 -11.55 -0.20
N ARG A 169 9.11 -10.90 0.96
CA ARG A 169 10.03 -11.29 2.03
C ARG A 169 9.72 -12.69 2.58
N LEU A 170 8.44 -13.02 2.72
CA LEU A 170 7.97 -14.37 3.07
C LEU A 170 8.30 -15.39 1.99
N LEU A 171 8.06 -15.04 0.73
CA LEU A 171 8.40 -15.91 -0.40
C LEU A 171 9.90 -16.28 -0.42
N LYS A 172 10.78 -15.39 0.05
CA LYS A 172 12.23 -15.65 0.17
C LYS A 172 12.65 -16.30 1.48
N GLY A 173 11.73 -16.59 2.41
CA GLY A 173 12.05 -17.14 3.72
C GLY A 173 12.88 -16.19 4.60
N LYS A 174 12.70 -14.87 4.45
CA LYS A 174 13.52 -13.83 5.11
C LYS A 174 12.81 -13.12 6.26
N VAL A 175 11.72 -13.71 6.74
CA VAL A 175 11.03 -13.22 7.95
C VAL A 175 11.51 -14.05 9.13
N VAL A 176 12.18 -13.40 10.08
CA VAL A 176 12.71 -14.07 11.27
C VAL A 176 11.59 -14.29 12.31
N PRO A 177 11.63 -15.37 13.12
CA PRO A 177 10.59 -15.69 14.10
C PRO A 177 10.32 -14.56 15.12
N SER A 178 11.34 -13.79 15.49
CA SER A 178 11.19 -12.67 16.43
C SER A 178 10.26 -11.56 15.90
N VAL A 179 10.19 -11.35 14.58
CA VAL A 179 9.29 -10.37 13.99
C VAL A 179 7.84 -10.85 14.07
N TYR A 180 7.58 -12.15 13.87
CA TYR A 180 6.26 -12.75 14.12
C TYR A 180 5.86 -12.63 15.58
N ASN A 181 6.76 -12.99 16.51
CA ASN A 181 6.48 -12.91 17.94
C ASN A 181 6.18 -11.47 18.37
N ARG A 182 6.90 -10.49 17.80
CA ARG A 182 6.62 -9.07 18.01
C ARG A 182 5.22 -8.71 17.50
N LEU A 183 4.89 -9.02 16.24
CA LEU A 183 3.58 -8.73 15.67
C LEU A 183 2.44 -9.34 16.50
N LYS A 184 2.53 -10.63 16.83
CA LYS A 184 1.52 -11.33 17.64
C LYS A 184 1.32 -10.68 19.01
N ARG A 185 2.43 -10.36 19.69
CA ARG A 185 2.40 -9.70 21.00
C ARG A 185 1.74 -8.32 20.91
N ASP A 186 2.11 -7.53 19.91
CA ASP A 186 1.60 -6.17 19.75
C ASP A 186 0.09 -6.20 19.39
N LEU A 187 -0.35 -7.12 18.53
CA LEU A 187 -1.77 -7.33 18.21
C LEU A 187 -2.60 -7.82 19.42
N ASN A 188 -2.06 -8.75 20.22
CA ASN A 188 -2.73 -9.20 21.44
C ASN A 188 -2.89 -8.05 22.45
N LYS A 189 -1.88 -7.19 22.60
CA LYS A 189 -1.98 -5.97 23.43
C LYS A 189 -3.05 -5.02 22.92
N LEU A 190 -3.12 -4.81 21.60
CA LEU A 190 -4.17 -3.99 21.00
C LEU A 190 -5.55 -4.58 21.29
N ARG A 191 -5.72 -5.89 21.17
CA ARG A 191 -6.98 -6.58 21.51
C ARG A 191 -7.37 -6.40 22.98
N GLU A 192 -6.41 -6.48 23.91
CA GLU A 192 -6.67 -6.26 25.34
C GLU A 192 -7.14 -4.83 25.63
N GLN A 193 -6.59 -3.84 24.93
CA GLN A 193 -6.93 -2.42 25.09
C GLN A 193 -8.20 -2.02 24.34
N TYR A 194 -8.46 -2.63 23.17
CA TYR A 194 -9.56 -2.31 22.25
C TYR A 194 -10.32 -3.60 21.90
N PRO A 195 -11.30 -4.01 22.74
CA PRO A 195 -11.97 -5.32 22.61
C PRO A 195 -12.77 -5.48 21.31
N VAL A 196 -13.24 -4.38 20.72
CA VAL A 196 -14.00 -4.37 19.47
C VAL A 196 -13.23 -3.57 18.43
N ILE A 197 -12.40 -4.25 17.66
CA ILE A 197 -11.54 -3.62 16.66
C ILE A 197 -11.89 -4.09 15.25
N THR A 198 -12.01 -3.14 14.32
CA THR A 198 -12.31 -3.42 12.92
C THR A 198 -11.04 -3.33 12.08
N ILE A 199 -10.78 -4.34 11.26
CA ILE A 199 -9.64 -4.30 10.33
C ILE A 199 -10.03 -3.51 9.08
N ILE A 200 -9.21 -2.55 8.70
CA ILE A 200 -9.22 -1.94 7.39
C ILE A 200 -8.01 -2.46 6.63
N GLY A 201 -8.26 -3.29 5.62
CA GLY A 201 -7.22 -3.92 4.81
C GLY A 201 -6.89 -3.09 3.57
N SER A 202 -5.59 -2.92 3.32
CA SER A 202 -5.06 -2.19 2.17
C SER A 202 -4.09 -2.97 1.32
N GLY A 203 -3.87 -2.40 0.13
CA GLY A 203 -2.89 -2.89 -0.81
C GLY A 203 -3.47 -3.75 -1.93
N GLY A 204 -2.64 -3.99 -2.94
CA GLY A 204 -3.09 -4.65 -4.18
C GLY A 204 -3.52 -6.10 -3.99
N ASN A 205 -3.04 -6.78 -2.95
CA ASN A 205 -3.37 -8.18 -2.70
C ASN A 205 -4.74 -8.34 -2.04
N ILE A 206 -5.05 -7.59 -0.99
CA ILE A 206 -6.39 -7.65 -0.37
C ILE A 206 -7.47 -7.19 -1.34
N ASN A 207 -7.20 -6.17 -2.17
CA ASN A 207 -8.13 -5.73 -3.21
C ASN A 207 -8.42 -6.85 -4.23
N LYS A 208 -7.41 -7.67 -4.57
CA LYS A 208 -7.62 -8.82 -5.46
C LYS A 208 -8.33 -9.97 -4.73
N LEU A 209 -7.97 -10.28 -3.48
CA LEU A 209 -8.63 -11.30 -2.66
C LEU A 209 -10.11 -10.98 -2.47
N PHE A 210 -10.46 -9.73 -2.17
CA PHE A 210 -11.83 -9.25 -2.06
C PHE A 210 -12.62 -9.48 -3.36
N ARG A 211 -12.06 -9.12 -4.52
CA ARG A 211 -12.70 -9.37 -5.82
C ARG A 211 -12.85 -10.85 -6.14
N LEU A 212 -11.87 -11.67 -5.76
CA LEU A 212 -11.90 -13.12 -5.97
C LEU A 212 -12.90 -13.83 -5.04
N ALA A 213 -13.21 -13.24 -3.89
CA ALA A 213 -14.22 -13.76 -2.97
C ALA A 213 -15.65 -13.70 -3.54
N LYS A 214 -15.87 -12.94 -4.64
CA LYS A 214 -17.16 -12.80 -5.35
C LYS A 214 -18.33 -12.53 -4.42
N LEU A 215 -18.14 -11.60 -3.49
CA LEU A 215 -19.14 -11.27 -2.49
C LEU A 215 -20.32 -10.48 -3.12
N PRO A 216 -21.56 -10.66 -2.63
CA PRO A 216 -22.69 -9.88 -3.10
C PRO A 216 -22.53 -8.39 -2.76
N ALA A 217 -23.12 -7.50 -3.56
CA ALA A 217 -22.99 -6.05 -3.38
C ALA A 217 -23.41 -5.54 -1.98
N LYS A 218 -24.33 -6.25 -1.30
CA LYS A 218 -24.77 -5.94 0.07
C LYS A 218 -23.66 -5.98 1.12
N ASN A 219 -22.52 -6.61 0.81
CA ASN A 219 -21.40 -6.73 1.75
C ASN A 219 -20.62 -5.42 1.95
N LYS A 220 -20.99 -4.30 1.30
CA LYS A 220 -20.46 -2.95 1.55
C LYS A 220 -18.94 -2.93 1.81
N MET A 221 -18.16 -3.38 0.82
CA MET A 221 -16.68 -3.43 0.87
C MET A 221 -16.07 -4.33 1.96
N THR A 222 -16.87 -5.18 2.61
CA THR A 222 -16.45 -5.99 3.75
C THR A 222 -16.21 -7.45 3.35
N LEU A 223 -15.02 -7.97 3.67
CA LEU A 223 -14.60 -9.35 3.47
C LEU A 223 -14.73 -10.15 4.78
N PRO A 224 -15.64 -11.14 4.88
CA PRO A 224 -15.67 -12.05 6.01
C PRO A 224 -14.39 -12.88 6.10
N VAL A 225 -13.86 -13.03 7.31
CA VAL A 225 -12.62 -13.78 7.55
C VAL A 225 -12.78 -15.25 7.18
N GLU A 226 -13.94 -15.88 7.45
CA GLU A 226 -14.16 -17.27 7.02
C GLU A 226 -14.09 -17.41 5.49
N LYS A 227 -14.56 -16.40 4.76
CA LYS A 227 -14.48 -16.41 3.29
C LYS A 227 -13.05 -16.28 2.80
N LEU A 228 -12.24 -15.46 3.47
CA LEU A 228 -10.80 -15.35 3.18
C LEU A 228 -10.08 -16.67 3.46
N VAL A 229 -10.40 -17.36 4.56
CA VAL A 229 -9.85 -18.69 4.88
C VAL A 229 -10.18 -19.69 3.75
N GLN A 230 -11.45 -19.79 3.37
CA GLN A 230 -11.89 -20.68 2.28
C GLN A 230 -11.14 -20.40 0.98
N LEU A 231 -11.12 -19.13 0.57
CA LEU A 231 -10.45 -18.71 -0.65
C LEU A 231 -8.94 -19.02 -0.61
N ASN A 232 -8.27 -18.73 0.51
CA ASN A 232 -6.84 -18.98 0.65
C ASN A 232 -6.52 -20.49 0.58
N ASN A 233 -7.31 -21.33 1.24
CA ASN A 233 -7.17 -22.79 1.17
C ASN A 233 -7.36 -23.31 -0.26
N THR A 234 -8.37 -22.80 -0.98
CA THR A 234 -8.55 -23.14 -2.40
C THR A 234 -7.35 -22.72 -3.23
N LEU A 235 -6.84 -21.50 -3.07
CA LEU A 235 -5.67 -21.02 -3.80
C LEU A 235 -4.42 -21.86 -3.49
N LYS A 236 -4.22 -22.27 -2.24
CA LYS A 236 -3.09 -23.11 -1.82
C LYS A 236 -3.06 -24.49 -2.50
N ASN A 237 -4.22 -25.04 -2.87
CA ASN A 237 -4.33 -26.32 -3.57
C ASN A 237 -3.96 -26.25 -5.07
N TYR A 238 -3.79 -25.05 -5.63
CA TYR A 238 -3.36 -24.87 -7.01
C TYR A 238 -1.87 -24.53 -7.09
N SER A 239 -1.21 -25.03 -8.13
CA SER A 239 0.12 -24.58 -8.55
C SER A 239 0.12 -23.10 -8.95
N LEU A 240 1.30 -22.49 -9.05
CA LEU A 240 1.42 -21.08 -9.44
C LEU A 240 0.83 -20.80 -10.83
N GLU A 241 1.03 -21.72 -11.77
CA GLU A 241 0.49 -21.61 -13.13
C GLU A 241 -1.03 -21.73 -13.15
N GLU A 242 -1.58 -22.67 -12.37
CA GLU A 242 -3.03 -22.83 -12.24
C GLU A 242 -3.66 -21.61 -11.56
N ARG A 243 -3.04 -21.06 -10.51
CA ARG A 243 -3.50 -19.81 -9.87
C ARG A 243 -3.53 -18.68 -10.90
N ALA A 244 -2.46 -18.53 -11.69
CA ALA A 244 -2.38 -17.50 -12.73
C ALA A 244 -3.51 -17.64 -13.76
N ARG A 245 -3.71 -18.85 -14.28
CA ARG A 245 -4.70 -19.16 -15.32
C ARG A 245 -6.14 -19.09 -14.80
N LEU A 246 -6.47 -19.80 -13.73
CA LEU A 246 -7.85 -19.97 -13.23
C LEU A 246 -8.41 -18.69 -12.59
N TYR A 247 -7.56 -17.89 -11.95
CA TYR A 247 -7.98 -16.68 -11.22
C TYR A 247 -7.59 -15.37 -11.94
N ASN A 248 -7.09 -15.50 -13.18
CA ASN A 248 -6.59 -14.39 -13.99
C ASN A 248 -5.66 -13.47 -13.16
N LEU A 249 -4.64 -14.11 -12.59
CA LEU A 249 -3.61 -13.45 -11.79
C LEU A 249 -2.38 -13.24 -12.64
N LYS A 250 -1.77 -12.05 -12.56
CA LYS A 250 -0.43 -11.85 -13.10
C LYS A 250 0.54 -12.82 -12.38
N PRO A 251 1.56 -13.37 -13.06
CA PRO A 251 2.48 -14.33 -12.44
C PRO A 251 3.11 -13.83 -11.14
N ASP A 252 3.52 -12.55 -11.11
CA ASP A 252 4.12 -11.88 -9.95
C ASP A 252 3.17 -11.64 -8.77
N ARG A 253 1.88 -11.95 -8.95
CA ARG A 253 0.86 -11.93 -7.92
C ARG A 253 0.47 -13.35 -7.48
N ALA A 254 0.46 -14.30 -8.41
CA ALA A 254 0.06 -15.69 -8.13
C ALA A 254 0.95 -16.36 -7.07
N ASP A 255 2.24 -16.00 -7.04
CA ASP A 255 3.23 -16.49 -6.08
C ASP A 255 3.16 -15.85 -4.69
N VAL A 256 2.60 -14.65 -4.58
CA VAL A 256 2.56 -13.86 -3.33
C VAL A 256 1.16 -13.74 -2.71
N ILE A 257 0.09 -14.03 -3.44
CA ILE A 257 -1.28 -13.75 -2.98
C ILE A 257 -1.70 -14.58 -1.77
N THR A 258 -1.23 -15.83 -1.66
CA THR A 258 -1.50 -16.67 -0.49
C THR A 258 -0.73 -16.19 0.74
N ASN A 259 0.49 -15.68 0.55
CA ASN A 259 1.27 -15.08 1.63
C ASN A 259 0.59 -13.81 2.17
N ALA A 260 -0.04 -13.02 1.29
CA ALA A 260 -0.83 -11.87 1.72
C ALA A 260 -2.02 -12.31 2.59
N ALA A 261 -2.77 -13.31 2.12
CA ALA A 261 -3.91 -13.84 2.85
C ALA A 261 -3.47 -14.38 4.23
N ASP A 262 -2.35 -15.09 4.31
CA ASP A 262 -1.81 -15.59 5.57
C ASP A 262 -1.49 -14.46 6.58
N ILE A 263 -0.95 -13.32 6.11
CA ILE A 263 -0.71 -12.16 6.98
C ILE A 263 -2.03 -11.57 7.48
N PHE A 264 -3.01 -11.34 6.60
CA PHE A 264 -4.32 -10.81 7.01
C PHE A 264 -5.04 -11.75 7.98
N LEU A 265 -4.96 -13.07 7.76
CA LEU A 265 -5.55 -14.08 8.64
C LEU A 265 -4.86 -14.10 10.01
N LEU A 266 -3.53 -13.96 10.06
CA LEU A 266 -2.81 -13.82 11.33
C LEU A 266 -3.25 -12.56 12.10
N VAL A 267 -3.43 -11.43 11.40
CA VAL A 267 -3.91 -10.20 12.03
C VAL A 267 -5.34 -10.39 12.56
N ALA A 268 -6.23 -10.97 11.76
CA ALA A 268 -7.61 -11.25 12.15
C ALA A 268 -7.71 -12.21 13.34
N GLU A 269 -6.89 -13.26 13.37
CA GLU A 269 -6.83 -14.23 14.47
C GLU A 269 -6.46 -13.53 15.79
N HIS A 270 -5.38 -12.75 15.80
CA HIS A 270 -4.87 -12.11 17.01
C HIS A 270 -5.70 -10.92 17.49
N THR A 271 -6.49 -10.31 16.59
CA THR A 271 -7.45 -9.24 16.93
C THR A 271 -8.87 -9.74 17.14
N GLN A 272 -9.14 -11.03 16.88
CA GLN A 272 -10.49 -11.62 16.85
C GLN A 272 -11.48 -10.93 15.90
N ALA A 273 -10.97 -10.20 14.92
CA ALA A 273 -11.82 -9.56 13.92
C ALA A 273 -12.51 -10.63 13.05
N LYS A 274 -13.81 -10.48 12.85
CA LYS A 274 -14.61 -11.38 11.97
C LYS A 274 -14.65 -10.91 10.53
N HIS A 275 -14.29 -9.64 10.30
CA HIS A 275 -14.45 -8.98 9.02
C HIS A 275 -13.27 -8.04 8.75
N ILE A 276 -12.96 -7.87 7.47
CA ILE A 276 -11.95 -6.93 6.97
C ILE A 276 -12.66 -5.97 6.01
N VAL A 277 -12.63 -4.66 6.29
CA VAL A 277 -13.10 -3.62 5.38
C VAL A 277 -12.03 -3.38 4.31
N VAL A 278 -12.42 -3.36 3.03
CA VAL A 278 -11.52 -3.26 1.88
C VAL A 278 -11.95 -2.07 1.01
N PRO A 279 -11.55 -0.84 1.35
CA PRO A 279 -12.00 0.38 0.67
C PRO A 279 -11.46 0.53 -0.77
N THR A 280 -10.61 -0.38 -1.23
CA THR A 280 -10.02 -0.37 -2.60
C THR A 280 -9.18 0.87 -2.94
N ILE A 281 -8.44 1.38 -1.96
CA ILE A 281 -7.54 2.54 -2.07
C ILE A 281 -6.12 2.07 -1.69
N GLY A 282 -5.06 2.73 -2.16
CA GLY A 282 -3.69 2.43 -1.73
C GLY A 282 -2.78 3.67 -1.65
N LEU A 283 -1.49 3.46 -1.39
CA LEU A 283 -0.50 4.54 -1.20
C LEU A 283 -0.49 5.60 -2.32
N VAL A 284 -0.66 5.19 -3.57
CA VAL A 284 -0.70 6.15 -4.69
C VAL A 284 -1.89 7.09 -4.62
N ASP A 285 -3.05 6.64 -4.11
CA ASP A 285 -4.17 7.53 -3.84
C ASP A 285 -3.84 8.46 -2.67
N GLY A 286 -3.23 7.91 -1.60
CA GLY A 286 -2.65 8.64 -0.46
C GLY A 286 -1.87 9.87 -0.85
N ILE A 287 -0.93 9.65 -1.77
CA ILE A 287 -0.06 10.67 -2.30
C ILE A 287 -0.83 11.75 -3.09
N ILE A 288 -1.82 11.36 -3.91
CA ILE A 288 -2.60 12.33 -4.70
C ILE A 288 -3.40 13.25 -3.79
N ASP A 289 -4.09 12.70 -2.80
CA ASP A 289 -4.95 13.50 -1.93
C ASP A 289 -4.08 14.41 -1.03
N SER A 290 -2.91 13.92 -0.58
CA SER A 290 -1.92 14.76 0.09
C SER A 290 -1.43 15.93 -0.78
N LEU A 291 -1.15 15.70 -2.07
CA LEU A 291 -0.79 16.76 -3.01
C LEU A 291 -1.93 17.76 -3.19
N TYR A 292 -3.16 17.28 -3.31
CA TYR A 292 -4.34 18.13 -3.43
C TYR A 292 -4.50 19.05 -2.21
N LEU A 293 -4.47 18.48 -1.00
CA LEU A 293 -4.58 19.23 0.25
C LEU A 293 -3.49 20.30 0.39
N GLN A 294 -2.26 20.01 -0.04
CA GLN A 294 -1.16 20.99 0.02
C GLN A 294 -1.39 22.20 -0.90
N HIS A 295 -2.03 22.01 -2.05
CA HIS A 295 -2.30 23.09 -3.01
C HIS A 295 -3.63 23.82 -2.75
N HIS A 296 -4.52 23.26 -1.93
CA HIS A 296 -5.87 23.79 -1.70
C HIS A 296 -6.18 24.18 -0.24
N LYS A 297 -5.28 23.95 0.72
CA LYS A 297 -5.40 24.52 2.06
C LYS A 297 -5.10 26.02 2.04
N THR A 298 -5.92 26.80 2.74
CA THR A 298 -5.63 28.22 3.02
C THR A 298 -4.47 28.34 4.03
N PRO A 299 -3.71 29.45 4.06
CA PRO A 299 -2.59 29.64 5.00
C PRO A 299 -2.94 29.41 6.48
N GLU A 300 -4.21 29.55 6.86
CA GLU A 300 -4.73 29.35 8.22
C GLU A 300 -4.88 27.86 8.59
N GLU A 301 -4.96 26.95 7.62
CA GLU A 301 -5.10 25.49 7.81
C GLU A 301 -3.75 24.73 7.75
N GLN A 302 -2.65 25.46 7.58
CA GLN A 302 -1.27 24.97 7.57
C GLN A 302 -0.65 24.86 8.97
N ILE A 303 -1.39 25.17 10.03
CA ILE A 303 -0.90 24.95 11.40
C ILE A 303 -0.73 23.43 11.59
N PRO A 304 0.49 22.93 11.88
CA PRO A 304 0.65 21.52 12.22
C PRO A 304 -0.20 21.22 13.44
N LEU A 305 -0.95 20.12 13.40
CA LEU A 305 -1.61 19.59 14.60
C LEU A 305 -0.55 19.55 15.71
N PRO A 306 -0.80 20.16 16.87
CA PRO A 306 0.18 20.22 17.93
C PRO A 306 0.59 18.80 18.28
N ILE A 307 1.90 18.58 18.27
CA ILE A 307 2.51 17.36 18.78
C ILE A 307 2.25 17.38 20.29
N TYR A 308 1.27 16.61 20.74
CA TYR A 308 1.03 16.29 22.14
C TYR A 308 1.32 14.82 22.37
#